data_AF-A0A4S4LIJ1-F1
#
_entry.id   AF-A0A4S4LIJ1-F1
#
_cell.length_a   1.000
_cell.length_b   1.000
_cell.length_c   1.000
_cell.angle_alpha   90.00
_cell.angle_beta   90.00
_cell.angle_gamma   90.00
#
_symmetry.space_group_name_H-M   'P 1'
#
loop_
_entity.id
_entity.type
_entity.pdbx_description
1 polymer ?
#
loop_
_entity_poly.entity_id
_entity_poly.type
_entity_poly.pdbx_seq_one_letter_code
_entity_poly.pdbx_strand_id
1 'polypeptide(L)'
;MSLPLVFFIDWRQRPAFDEQTVETLKRPDIVDIENYYTRSPSSGLWIFEFERKFVGLIAVDASADSLSTQTFSAPAEENIRKPKGKEKKGNKNVASTATIRHFYIAESYRQASAQNDLLTFALKHAFEGSSTVEKIKATPSPFATYLGHALKDAGFVVVDRGPKVGFVASRYTLTYELTREKWVEMQKSSAAQSALPILRGIVDTRLDQELVLVCALYASAGLLNRKSPNAIPCVLDWTSEVRGFHDMPIDWRKRTAAIESAVKKSAKPVTVVIDSVDTLEEDLESPAETYKFLSQILASIRSRNDTSQLVCHLTSLSAVLPLLKQPSFSSSLLHLTAHPPVLLTHIATAYLAPPPSSTSDSFAPENLRFWRVFIPLAERIRDVESLVFGTNGEGGAGGSSLDELVVEVQDDGGVERVLEGWCTTKGGSIALEDLDSLKSVWRKHVVEHSAPDPTKNLTFNLNLTESQHTSRSQVPLPYEHDGGQKAQILYDPDSADDIDDEDPDEDLDI
;
A
#
# COMPACT_ATOMS: atom_id res chain seq x y z
N MET A 1 -16.59 -13.45 -50.67
CA MET A 1 -15.92 -12.19 -51.07
C MET A 1 -14.94 -11.63 -50.02
N SER A 2 -14.81 -12.22 -48.82
CA SER A 2 -13.89 -11.73 -47.78
C SER A 2 -12.41 -12.10 -47.99
N LEU A 3 -12.11 -13.25 -48.60
CA LEU A 3 -10.74 -13.72 -48.83
C LEU A 3 -9.85 -12.72 -49.62
N PRO A 4 -10.28 -12.18 -50.78
CA PRO A 4 -9.49 -11.17 -51.50
C PRO A 4 -9.22 -9.91 -50.68
N LEU A 5 -10.16 -9.51 -49.82
CA LEU A 5 -10.00 -8.35 -48.94
C LEU A 5 -8.94 -8.63 -47.86
N VAL A 6 -8.95 -9.81 -47.24
CA VAL A 6 -7.94 -10.21 -46.25
C VAL A 6 -6.54 -10.26 -46.88
N PHE A 7 -6.40 -10.86 -48.07
CA PHE A 7 -5.14 -10.88 -48.80
C PHE A 7 -4.64 -9.48 -49.16
N PHE A 8 -5.54 -8.57 -49.56
CA PHE A 8 -5.17 -7.19 -49.86
C PHE A 8 -4.67 -6.44 -48.62
N ILE A 9 -5.32 -6.66 -47.46
CA ILE A 9 -4.89 -6.07 -46.19
C ILE A 9 -3.52 -6.62 -45.77
N ASP A 10 -3.33 -7.95 -45.82
CA ASP A 10 -2.04 -8.60 -45.51
C ASP A 10 -0.92 -8.08 -46.41
N TRP A 11 -1.14 -8.08 -47.74
CA TRP A 11 -0.15 -7.63 -48.72
C TRP A 11 0.30 -6.18 -48.48
N ARG A 12 -0.61 -5.30 -48.09
CA ARG A 12 -0.29 -3.89 -47.85
C ARG A 12 0.38 -3.66 -46.49
N GLN A 13 0.11 -4.49 -45.47
CA GLN A 13 0.73 -4.37 -44.15
C GLN A 13 2.09 -5.06 -44.06
N ARG A 14 2.30 -6.14 -44.82
CA ARG A 14 3.48 -7.00 -44.76
C ARG A 14 4.81 -6.23 -44.85
N PRO A 15 5.04 -5.28 -45.78
CA PRO A 15 6.34 -4.62 -45.89
C PRO A 15 6.77 -3.89 -44.61
N ALA A 16 5.85 -3.23 -43.91
CA ALA A 16 6.15 -2.52 -42.67
C ALA A 16 6.48 -3.49 -41.52
N PHE A 17 5.77 -4.62 -41.45
CA PHE A 17 6.08 -5.66 -40.46
C PHE A 17 7.40 -6.37 -40.77
N ASP A 18 7.67 -6.66 -42.04
CA ASP A 18 8.91 -7.28 -42.47
C ASP A 18 10.10 -6.36 -42.17
N GLU A 19 9.97 -5.06 -42.46
CA GLU A 19 11.00 -4.06 -42.16
C GLU A 19 11.26 -3.97 -40.65
N GLN A 20 10.22 -3.84 -39.81
CA GLN A 20 10.36 -3.81 -38.36
C GLN A 20 10.94 -5.11 -37.78
N THR A 21 10.54 -6.25 -38.33
CA THR A 21 11.06 -7.57 -37.92
C THR A 21 12.54 -7.67 -38.27
N VAL A 22 12.92 -7.30 -39.50
CA VAL A 22 14.32 -7.31 -39.95
C VAL A 22 15.15 -6.32 -39.15
N GLU A 23 14.64 -5.11 -38.87
CA GLU A 23 15.33 -4.13 -38.04
C GLU A 23 15.56 -4.69 -36.64
N THR A 24 14.54 -5.29 -36.02
CA THR A 24 14.62 -5.90 -34.69
C THR A 24 15.61 -7.05 -34.64
N LEU A 25 15.59 -7.94 -35.64
CA LEU A 25 16.53 -9.07 -35.73
C LEU A 25 17.98 -8.63 -36.01
N LYS A 26 18.18 -7.43 -36.57
CA LYS A 26 19.51 -6.85 -36.82
C LYS A 26 20.05 -6.05 -35.63
N ARG A 27 19.33 -5.98 -34.53
CA ARG A 27 19.81 -5.26 -33.34
C ARG A 27 20.91 -6.05 -32.62
N PRO A 28 21.87 -5.37 -31.98
CA PRO A 28 22.99 -6.02 -31.29
C PRO A 28 22.59 -6.99 -30.18
N ASP A 29 21.44 -6.77 -29.54
CA ASP A 29 20.90 -7.61 -28.48
C ASP A 29 20.47 -9.00 -28.96
N ILE A 30 20.03 -9.13 -30.22
CA ILE A 30 19.62 -10.43 -30.78
C ILE A 30 20.82 -11.27 -31.22
N VAL A 31 21.93 -10.64 -31.62
CA VAL A 31 23.11 -11.36 -32.12
C VAL A 31 23.87 -12.07 -31.00
N ASP A 32 23.96 -11.45 -29.83
CA ASP A 32 24.67 -12.01 -28.68
C ASP A 32 23.92 -11.68 -27.38
N ILE A 33 22.78 -12.35 -27.21
CA ILE A 33 21.83 -12.11 -26.12
C ILE A 33 22.51 -12.18 -24.74
N GLU A 34 23.32 -13.22 -24.51
CA GLU A 34 23.94 -13.48 -23.21
C GLU A 34 24.93 -12.37 -22.84
N ASN A 35 25.84 -12.03 -23.75
CA ASN A 35 26.80 -10.97 -23.46
C ASN A 35 26.14 -9.58 -23.45
N TYR A 36 25.10 -9.36 -24.26
CA TYR A 36 24.45 -8.06 -24.35
C TYR A 36 23.74 -7.66 -23.05
N TYR A 37 22.96 -8.58 -22.47
CA TYR A 37 22.19 -8.29 -21.25
C TYR A 37 22.99 -8.44 -19.96
N THR A 38 24.23 -8.94 -20.01
CA THR A 38 25.14 -8.98 -18.84
C THR A 38 26.02 -7.74 -18.70
N ARG A 39 25.95 -6.78 -19.64
CA ARG A 39 26.77 -5.55 -19.65
C ARG A 39 26.48 -4.62 -18.46
N SER A 40 25.28 -4.68 -17.90
CA SER A 40 24.84 -3.84 -16.78
C SER A 40 24.09 -4.69 -15.75
N PRO A 41 24.30 -4.47 -14.43
CA PRO A 41 23.59 -5.21 -13.39
C PRO A 41 22.08 -4.95 -13.38
N SER A 42 21.62 -3.86 -13.99
CA SER A 42 20.20 -3.54 -14.16
C SER A 42 19.62 -4.05 -15.48
N SER A 43 20.42 -4.74 -16.30
CA SER A 43 19.96 -5.37 -17.53
C SER A 43 19.68 -6.85 -17.30
N GLY A 44 18.82 -7.43 -18.13
CA GLY A 44 18.52 -8.85 -18.06
C GLY A 44 17.56 -9.29 -19.16
N LEU A 45 17.64 -10.58 -19.49
CA LEU A 45 16.62 -11.30 -20.24
C LEU A 45 16.06 -12.38 -19.33
N TRP A 46 14.75 -12.37 -19.14
CA TRP A 46 14.06 -13.38 -18.33
C TRP A 46 13.08 -14.14 -19.20
N ILE A 47 13.16 -15.46 -19.09
CA ILE A 47 12.27 -16.40 -19.76
C ILE A 47 11.31 -16.92 -18.72
N PHE A 48 10.02 -16.78 -18.98
CA PHE A 48 8.97 -17.34 -18.15
C PHE A 48 8.58 -18.71 -18.68
N GLU A 49 8.82 -19.74 -17.88
CA GLU A 49 8.45 -21.12 -18.18
C GLU A 49 7.41 -21.64 -17.18
N PHE A 50 6.39 -22.33 -17.67
CA PHE A 50 5.39 -23.02 -16.85
C PHE A 50 5.27 -24.46 -17.33
N GLU A 51 5.44 -25.42 -16.42
CA GLU A 51 5.44 -26.86 -16.76
C GLU A 51 6.41 -27.22 -17.90
N ARG A 52 7.60 -26.60 -17.92
CA ARG A 52 8.62 -26.76 -18.98
C ARG A 52 8.17 -26.30 -20.37
N LYS A 53 7.11 -25.48 -20.45
CA LYS A 53 6.69 -24.82 -21.68
C LYS A 53 7.08 -23.35 -21.61
N PHE A 54 7.60 -22.83 -22.71
CA PHE A 54 7.83 -21.41 -22.87
C PHE A 54 6.48 -20.67 -22.83
N VAL A 55 6.33 -19.78 -21.85
CA VAL A 55 5.14 -18.93 -21.70
C VAL A 55 5.42 -17.54 -22.26
N GLY A 56 6.60 -16.99 -22.01
CA GLY A 56 6.94 -15.66 -22.48
C GLY A 56 8.34 -15.22 -22.09
N LEU A 57 8.67 -13.99 -22.44
CA LEU A 57 9.95 -13.39 -22.11
C LEU A 57 9.81 -11.88 -21.93
N ILE A 58 10.74 -11.31 -21.15
CA ILE A 58 10.95 -9.87 -21.08
C ILE A 58 12.44 -9.58 -21.04
N ALA A 59 12.87 -8.54 -21.74
CA ALA A 59 14.26 -8.14 -21.83
C ALA A 59 14.39 -6.64 -21.54
N VAL A 60 15.17 -6.30 -20.51
CA VAL A 60 15.44 -4.92 -20.08
C VAL A 60 16.91 -4.61 -20.32
N ASP A 61 17.16 -3.50 -21.01
CA ASP A 61 18.50 -3.00 -21.27
C ASP A 61 18.73 -1.67 -20.54
N ALA A 62 19.70 -1.67 -19.65
CA ALA A 62 20.13 -0.53 -18.84
C ALA A 62 21.61 -0.17 -19.10
N SER A 63 22.19 -0.59 -20.23
CA SER A 63 23.52 -0.16 -20.64
C SER A 63 23.52 1.31 -21.10
N ALA A 64 24.69 1.94 -21.20
CA ALA A 64 24.83 3.32 -21.70
C ALA A 64 24.21 3.58 -23.08
N ASP A 65 24.08 2.56 -23.92
CA ASP A 65 23.48 2.56 -25.25
C ASP A 65 22.02 2.03 -25.26
N SER A 66 21.34 1.98 -24.10
CA SER A 66 19.97 1.47 -23.93
C SER A 66 18.92 2.15 -24.82
N LEU A 67 19.15 3.40 -25.22
CA LEU A 67 18.27 4.17 -26.10
C LEU A 67 18.63 4.03 -27.59
N SER A 68 19.76 3.40 -27.90
CA SER A 68 20.19 3.22 -29.29
C SER A 68 19.32 2.19 -30.01
N THR A 69 18.87 2.57 -31.20
CA THR A 69 18.19 1.70 -32.18
C THR A 69 19.12 1.31 -33.34
N GLN A 70 20.43 1.60 -33.24
CA GLN A 70 21.38 1.30 -34.32
C GLN A 70 21.43 -0.21 -34.63
N THR A 71 21.37 -0.54 -35.91
CA THR A 71 21.52 -1.91 -36.42
C THR A 71 22.91 -2.09 -37.03
N PHE A 72 23.42 -3.33 -37.09
CA PHE A 72 24.74 -3.62 -37.67
C PHE A 72 24.91 -3.19 -39.15
N SER A 73 23.81 -2.99 -39.86
CA SER A 73 23.82 -2.66 -41.30
C SER A 73 23.87 -1.16 -41.60
N ALA A 74 23.78 -0.29 -40.58
CA ALA A 74 23.88 1.15 -40.82
C ALA A 74 25.30 1.48 -41.34
N PRO A 75 25.45 2.12 -42.51
CA PRO A 75 26.76 2.45 -43.05
C PRO A 75 27.52 3.28 -42.03
N ALA A 76 28.76 2.89 -41.74
CA ALA A 76 29.63 3.45 -40.70
C ALA A 76 30.11 4.89 -41.01
N GLU A 77 29.36 5.67 -41.79
CA GLU A 77 29.86 6.87 -42.47
C GLU A 77 29.81 8.16 -41.65
N GLU A 78 29.26 8.21 -40.42
CA GLU A 78 29.18 9.51 -39.73
C GLU A 78 29.63 9.62 -38.28
N ASN A 79 30.20 8.59 -37.62
CA ASN A 79 30.61 8.75 -36.21
C ASN A 79 31.93 8.08 -35.76
N ILE A 80 32.88 7.82 -36.67
CA ILE A 80 34.26 7.48 -36.26
C ILE A 80 35.07 8.75 -35.96
N ARG A 81 34.60 9.58 -35.02
CA ARG A 81 35.51 10.37 -34.17
C ARG A 81 35.68 9.60 -32.88
N LYS A 82 36.55 8.58 -32.91
CA LYS A 82 36.96 7.84 -31.71
C LYS A 82 37.45 8.84 -30.65
N PRO A 83 36.78 8.99 -29.48
CA PRO A 83 37.44 9.60 -28.35
C PRO A 83 38.53 8.61 -27.91
N LYS A 84 39.79 8.90 -28.23
CA LYS A 84 40.96 8.25 -27.63
C LYS A 84 41.06 8.68 -26.16
N GLY A 85 40.09 8.29 -25.33
CA GLY A 85 40.13 8.38 -23.88
C GLY A 85 40.32 6.98 -23.33
N LYS A 86 41.44 6.75 -22.62
CA LYS A 86 41.72 5.49 -21.92
C LYS A 86 40.50 5.10 -21.08
N GLU A 87 39.83 4.01 -21.44
CA GLU A 87 38.77 3.39 -20.65
C GLU A 87 39.33 3.05 -19.26
N LYS A 88 38.95 3.84 -18.27
CA LYS A 88 39.08 3.43 -16.87
C LYS A 88 38.07 2.29 -16.66
N LYS A 89 38.57 1.05 -16.68
CA LYS A 89 37.92 -0.12 -16.08
C LYS A 89 37.57 0.22 -14.63
N GLY A 90 36.36 0.68 -14.35
CA GLY A 90 36.01 1.10 -13.00
C GLY A 90 34.66 1.77 -12.82
N ASN A 91 33.63 1.33 -13.56
CA ASN A 91 32.24 1.20 -13.13
C ASN A 91 31.46 0.75 -14.36
N LYS A 92 30.65 -0.30 -14.23
CA LYS A 92 29.80 -0.79 -15.33
C LYS A 92 28.94 0.38 -15.82
N ASN A 93 28.96 0.64 -17.12
CA ASN A 93 28.27 1.77 -17.76
C ASN A 93 26.75 1.60 -17.70
N VAL A 94 26.14 1.90 -16.55
CA VAL A 94 24.68 1.89 -16.37
C VAL A 94 24.11 3.24 -16.82
N ALA A 95 23.09 3.22 -17.70
CA ALA A 95 22.37 4.43 -18.10
C ALA A 95 21.36 4.86 -17.03
N SER A 96 21.04 6.16 -16.96
CA SER A 96 19.93 6.65 -16.13
C SER A 96 18.56 6.19 -16.64
N THR A 97 18.43 5.93 -17.95
CA THR A 97 17.22 5.38 -18.55
C THR A 97 17.45 3.96 -19.04
N ALA A 98 16.66 3.01 -18.57
CA ALA A 98 16.61 1.66 -19.13
C ALA A 98 15.45 1.51 -20.13
N THR A 99 15.53 0.53 -21.02
CA THR A 99 14.53 0.27 -22.07
C THR A 99 14.10 -1.20 -22.03
N ILE A 100 12.79 -1.45 -21.98
CA ILE A 100 12.21 -2.77 -22.26
C ILE A 100 12.28 -2.99 -23.78
N ARG A 101 13.20 -3.84 -24.23
CA ARG A 101 13.43 -4.11 -25.66
C ARG A 101 12.51 -5.19 -26.20
N HIS A 102 12.29 -6.25 -25.42
CA HIS A 102 11.43 -7.37 -25.80
C HIS A 102 10.45 -7.64 -24.66
N PHE A 103 9.18 -7.83 -24.99
CA PHE A 103 8.18 -8.24 -24.02
C PHE A 103 7.08 -9.02 -24.72
N TYR A 104 6.95 -10.31 -24.39
CA TYR A 104 6.02 -11.22 -25.02
C TYR A 104 5.45 -12.21 -24.01
N ILE A 105 4.15 -12.48 -24.10
CA ILE A 105 3.47 -13.56 -23.37
C ILE A 105 2.53 -14.28 -24.33
N ALA A 106 2.57 -15.61 -24.28
CA ALA A 106 1.71 -16.50 -25.03
C ALA A 106 0.23 -16.30 -24.65
N GLU A 107 -0.64 -16.30 -25.66
CA GLU A 107 -2.04 -15.90 -25.53
C GLU A 107 -2.82 -16.69 -24.47
N SER A 108 -2.57 -18.00 -24.35
CA SER A 108 -3.22 -18.88 -23.38
C SER A 108 -2.97 -18.50 -21.92
N TYR A 109 -1.90 -17.74 -21.64
CA TYR A 109 -1.51 -17.34 -20.29
C TYR A 109 -1.85 -15.89 -19.96
N ARG A 110 -2.32 -15.11 -20.94
CA ARG A 110 -2.66 -13.69 -20.73
C ARG A 110 -3.84 -13.48 -19.78
N GLN A 111 -4.79 -14.43 -19.77
CA GLN A 111 -5.95 -14.42 -18.87
C GLN A 111 -5.57 -14.57 -17.39
N ALA A 112 -4.43 -15.22 -17.12
CA ALA A 112 -3.88 -15.36 -15.78
C ALA A 112 -2.98 -14.18 -15.38
N SER A 113 -2.93 -13.12 -16.20
CA SER A 113 -2.09 -11.93 -15.96
C SER A 113 -0.59 -12.22 -15.82
N ALA A 114 -0.10 -13.31 -16.45
CA ALA A 114 1.31 -13.68 -16.47
C ALA A 114 2.26 -12.54 -16.89
N GLN A 115 1.80 -11.63 -17.74
CA GLN A 115 2.52 -10.42 -18.14
C GLN A 115 2.83 -9.50 -16.96
N ASN A 116 1.92 -9.38 -15.98
CA ASN A 116 2.08 -8.47 -14.85
C ASN A 116 3.14 -8.99 -13.87
N ASP A 117 3.17 -10.30 -13.64
CA ASP A 117 4.18 -10.95 -12.78
C ASP A 117 5.57 -10.82 -13.40
N LEU A 118 5.70 -11.14 -14.69
CA LEU A 118 6.96 -11.07 -15.41
C LEU A 118 7.48 -9.63 -15.52
N LEU A 119 6.58 -8.67 -15.76
CA LEU A 119 6.93 -7.24 -15.77
C LEU A 119 7.41 -6.79 -14.39
N THR A 120 6.64 -7.07 -13.33
CA THR A 120 6.98 -6.69 -11.95
C THR A 120 8.36 -7.23 -11.56
N PHE A 121 8.65 -8.49 -11.88
CA PHE A 121 9.95 -9.10 -11.63
C PHE A 121 11.10 -8.35 -12.35
N ALA A 122 10.91 -8.03 -13.63
CA ALA A 122 11.92 -7.31 -14.41
C ALA A 122 12.14 -5.87 -13.94
N LEU A 123 11.07 -5.16 -13.56
CA LEU A 123 11.16 -3.79 -13.02
C LEU A 123 11.93 -3.78 -11.70
N LYS A 124 11.60 -4.73 -10.81
CA LYS A 124 12.30 -4.90 -9.53
C LYS A 124 13.79 -5.10 -9.75
N HIS A 125 14.17 -6.05 -10.60
CA HIS A 125 15.58 -6.30 -10.90
C HIS A 125 16.28 -5.08 -11.51
N ALA A 126 15.62 -4.36 -12.43
CA ALA A 126 16.21 -3.20 -13.08
C ALA A 126 16.46 -2.04 -12.10
N PHE A 127 15.49 -1.71 -11.24
CA PHE A 127 15.62 -0.63 -10.27
C PHE A 127 16.50 -0.99 -9.06
N GLU A 128 16.47 -2.23 -8.59
CA GLU A 128 17.31 -2.69 -7.47
C GLU A 128 18.75 -2.97 -7.89
N GLY A 129 18.98 -3.39 -9.15
CA GLY A 129 20.32 -3.71 -9.65
C GLY A 129 21.30 -2.53 -9.68
N SER A 130 20.80 -1.30 -9.73
CA SER A 130 21.61 -0.08 -9.67
C SER A 130 20.73 1.11 -9.32
N SER A 131 21.18 1.96 -8.39
CA SER A 131 20.54 3.25 -8.09
C SER A 131 20.63 4.27 -9.22
N THR A 132 21.51 4.05 -10.20
CA THR A 132 21.70 4.96 -11.34
C THR A 132 20.49 4.95 -12.28
N VAL A 133 19.73 3.85 -12.36
CA VAL A 133 18.53 3.79 -13.22
C VAL A 133 17.41 4.61 -12.59
N GLU A 134 17.15 5.80 -13.12
CA GLU A 134 16.10 6.71 -12.67
C GLU A 134 14.75 6.38 -13.31
N LYS A 135 14.75 5.78 -14.51
CA LYS A 135 13.52 5.47 -15.22
C LYS A 135 13.64 4.34 -16.23
N ILE A 136 12.50 3.72 -16.54
CA ILE A 136 12.37 2.62 -17.51
C ILE A 136 11.39 3.04 -18.59
N LYS A 137 11.77 2.88 -19.86
CA LYS A 137 10.92 3.13 -21.03
C LYS A 137 10.49 1.84 -21.68
N ALA A 138 9.28 1.83 -22.24
CA ALA A 138 8.78 0.72 -23.04
C ALA A 138 8.00 1.25 -24.24
N THR A 139 8.24 0.68 -25.42
CA THR A 139 7.51 1.02 -26.65
C THR A 139 6.91 -0.25 -27.23
N PRO A 140 5.82 -0.77 -26.66
CA PRO A 140 5.20 -2.01 -27.13
C PRO A 140 4.61 -1.82 -28.53
N SER A 141 4.43 -2.93 -29.24
CA SER A 141 3.69 -2.93 -30.50
C SER A 141 2.24 -2.46 -30.26
N PRO A 142 1.69 -1.54 -31.08
CA PRO A 142 0.30 -1.09 -30.94
C PRO A 142 -0.75 -2.16 -31.27
N PHE A 143 -0.31 -3.32 -31.74
CA PHE A 143 -1.13 -4.51 -31.93
C PHE A 143 -1.17 -5.41 -30.69
N ALA A 144 -0.19 -5.28 -29.78
CA ALA A 144 -0.12 -6.01 -28.53
C ALA A 144 -0.77 -5.22 -27.39
N THR A 145 -2.09 -4.99 -27.48
CA THR A 145 -2.83 -4.14 -26.52
C THR A 145 -2.68 -4.60 -25.07
N TYR A 146 -2.58 -5.91 -24.84
CA TYR A 146 -2.37 -6.48 -23.50
C TYR A 146 -1.12 -5.96 -22.80
N LEU A 147 -0.05 -5.63 -23.54
CA LEU A 147 1.16 -5.04 -22.98
C LEU A 147 0.94 -3.59 -22.55
N GLY A 148 0.16 -2.83 -23.33
CA GLY A 148 -0.22 -1.46 -22.97
C GLY A 148 -1.02 -1.42 -21.68
N HIS A 149 -1.90 -2.41 -21.43
CA HIS A 149 -2.60 -2.57 -20.15
C HIS A 149 -1.62 -2.93 -19.02
N ALA A 150 -0.80 -3.97 -19.20
CA ALA A 150 0.18 -4.39 -18.20
C ALA A 150 1.15 -3.27 -17.77
N LEU A 151 1.63 -2.46 -18.72
CA LEU A 151 2.49 -1.31 -18.44
C LEU A 151 1.74 -0.24 -17.63
N LYS A 152 0.48 0.06 -17.99
CA LYS A 152 -0.34 1.02 -17.22
C LYS A 152 -0.64 0.52 -15.81
N ASP A 153 -0.96 -0.77 -15.65
CA ASP A 153 -1.18 -1.41 -14.35
C ASP A 153 0.09 -1.34 -13.48
N ALA A 154 1.27 -1.46 -14.11
CA ALA A 154 2.56 -1.21 -13.48
C ALA A 154 2.92 0.28 -13.33
N GLY A 155 1.95 1.17 -13.52
CA GLY A 155 2.03 2.62 -13.33
C GLY A 155 2.85 3.40 -14.36
N PHE A 156 3.18 2.80 -15.50
CA PHE A 156 3.80 3.55 -16.58
C PHE A 156 2.84 4.64 -17.12
N VAL A 157 3.40 5.79 -17.47
CA VAL A 157 2.69 6.90 -18.11
C VAL A 157 3.08 7.02 -19.58
N VAL A 158 2.15 7.44 -20.42
CA VAL A 158 2.43 7.69 -21.85
C VAL A 158 3.17 9.01 -21.98
N VAL A 159 4.40 8.98 -22.48
CA VAL A 159 5.25 10.18 -22.64
C VAL A 159 5.41 10.64 -24.08
N ASP A 160 5.25 9.74 -25.05
CA ASP A 160 5.39 10.07 -26.46
C ASP A 160 4.42 9.26 -27.34
N ARG A 161 3.98 9.90 -28.42
CA ARG A 161 3.10 9.32 -29.45
C ARG A 161 3.87 9.31 -30.77
N GLY A 162 4.46 8.17 -31.05
CA GLY A 162 5.19 7.91 -32.29
C GLY A 162 4.30 7.86 -33.54
N PRO A 163 4.86 7.47 -34.68
CA PRO A 163 4.13 7.42 -35.94
C PRO A 163 2.94 6.46 -35.86
N LYS A 164 1.94 6.73 -36.69
CA LYS A 164 0.81 5.82 -36.89
C LYS A 164 1.27 4.61 -37.69
N VAL A 165 0.85 3.43 -37.27
CA VAL A 165 1.12 2.17 -37.98
C VAL A 165 -0.19 1.45 -38.31
N GLY A 166 -0.13 0.58 -39.33
CA GLY A 166 -1.26 -0.22 -39.81
C GLY A 166 -1.96 0.34 -41.06
N PHE A 167 -2.80 -0.50 -41.68
CA PHE A 167 -3.44 -0.27 -42.98
C PHE A 167 -4.26 1.02 -43.11
N VAL A 168 -4.78 1.55 -41.99
CA VAL A 168 -5.55 2.80 -41.93
C VAL A 168 -4.82 3.89 -41.14
N ALA A 169 -3.55 3.67 -40.78
CA ALA A 169 -2.81 4.56 -39.87
C ALA A 169 -3.64 4.88 -38.61
N SER A 170 -4.38 3.89 -38.09
CA SER A 170 -5.37 4.10 -37.04
C SER A 170 -4.80 4.00 -35.63
N ARG A 171 -3.58 3.46 -35.46
CA ARG A 171 -2.97 3.27 -34.15
C ARG A 171 -1.61 3.94 -34.08
N TYR A 172 -1.41 4.71 -33.02
CA TYR A 172 -0.12 5.32 -32.70
C TYR A 172 0.76 4.32 -31.96
N THR A 173 2.05 4.30 -32.29
CA THR A 173 3.04 3.71 -31.39
C THR A 173 3.13 4.59 -30.14
N LEU A 174 2.91 4.00 -28.97
CA LEU A 174 2.96 4.74 -27.69
C LEU A 174 4.25 4.38 -26.97
N THR A 175 4.95 5.38 -26.47
CA THR A 175 6.09 5.20 -25.58
C THR A 175 5.64 5.47 -24.16
N TYR A 176 5.88 4.49 -23.30
CA TYR A 176 5.56 4.47 -21.89
C TYR A 176 6.84 4.73 -21.09
N GLU A 177 6.73 5.45 -19.98
CA GLU A 177 7.82 5.72 -19.04
C GLU A 177 7.35 5.45 -17.61
N LEU A 178 8.19 4.79 -16.81
CA LEU A 178 8.02 4.62 -15.37
C LEU A 178 9.27 5.18 -14.68
N THR A 179 9.09 6.16 -13.80
CA THR A 179 10.18 6.69 -12.99
C THR A 179 10.37 5.86 -11.72
N ARG A 180 11.58 5.86 -11.17
CA ARG A 180 11.90 5.19 -9.91
C ARG A 180 11.05 5.76 -8.79
N GLU A 181 10.86 7.07 -8.73
CA GLU A 181 10.06 7.72 -7.69
C GLU A 181 8.63 7.16 -7.70
N LYS A 182 8.03 7.05 -8.89
CA LYS A 182 6.68 6.53 -9.07
C LYS A 182 6.59 5.03 -8.81
N TRP A 183 7.58 4.26 -9.28
CA TRP A 183 7.65 2.82 -8.98
C TRP A 183 7.73 2.58 -7.47
N VAL A 184 8.59 3.33 -6.79
CA VAL A 184 8.72 3.32 -5.34
C VAL A 184 7.42 3.79 -4.67
N GLU A 185 6.76 4.84 -5.17
CA GLU A 185 5.47 5.33 -4.67
C GLU A 185 4.36 4.26 -4.79
N MET A 186 4.31 3.52 -5.90
CA MET A 186 3.39 2.40 -6.06
C MET A 186 3.72 1.23 -5.13
N GLN A 187 5.00 0.98 -4.84
CA GLN A 187 5.36 0.04 -3.78
C GLN A 187 4.94 0.58 -2.40
N LYS A 188 4.83 1.91 -2.25
CA LYS A 188 4.49 2.63 -1.01
C LYS A 188 3.00 2.90 -0.80
N SER A 189 2.10 2.49 -1.70
CA SER A 189 0.65 2.50 -1.40
C SER A 189 0.34 1.36 -0.42
N SER A 190 0.78 1.55 0.83
CA SER A 190 0.65 0.71 2.02
C SER A 190 0.76 -0.80 1.78
N ALA A 191 1.87 -1.26 1.20
CA ALA A 191 2.13 -2.68 0.97
C ALA A 191 2.46 -3.46 2.25
N ALA A 192 2.77 -2.77 3.36
CA ALA A 192 3.15 -3.42 4.61
C ALA A 192 2.07 -4.41 5.09
N GLN A 193 0.79 -4.05 4.96
CA GLN A 193 -0.35 -4.92 5.25
C GLN A 193 -1.63 -4.40 4.58
N SER A 194 -2.30 -5.22 3.77
CA SER A 194 -3.58 -4.87 3.15
C SER A 194 -4.75 -5.11 4.12
N ALA A 195 -5.73 -4.19 4.15
CA ALA A 195 -6.99 -4.35 4.89
C ALA A 195 -8.06 -5.17 4.12
N LEU A 196 -7.75 -5.68 2.92
CA LEU A 196 -8.66 -6.51 2.14
C LEU A 196 -9.20 -7.76 2.88
N PRO A 197 -8.41 -8.48 3.71
CA PRO A 197 -8.96 -9.58 4.49
C PRO A 197 -10.07 -9.15 5.45
N ILE A 198 -9.95 -7.96 6.04
CA ILE A 198 -10.97 -7.36 6.91
C ILE A 198 -12.21 -7.02 6.08
N LEU A 199 -12.02 -6.37 4.93
CA LEU A 199 -13.12 -6.02 4.02
C LEU A 199 -13.91 -7.25 3.57
N ARG A 200 -13.22 -8.35 3.23
CA ARG A 200 -13.83 -9.64 2.91
C ARG A 200 -14.62 -10.20 4.09
N GLY A 201 -14.07 -10.13 5.31
CA GLY A 201 -14.79 -10.54 6.51
C GLY A 201 -16.05 -9.71 6.78
N ILE A 202 -16.01 -8.40 6.56
CA ILE A 202 -17.18 -7.51 6.67
C ILE A 202 -18.24 -7.88 5.63
N VAL A 203 -17.82 -8.20 4.41
CA VAL A 203 -18.70 -8.63 3.32
C VAL A 203 -19.33 -10.01 3.60
N ASP A 204 -18.58 -10.95 4.16
CA ASP A 204 -19.02 -12.33 4.41
C ASP A 204 -19.95 -12.48 5.62
N THR A 205 -19.78 -11.66 6.66
CA THR A 205 -20.48 -11.82 7.96
C THR A 205 -21.90 -11.26 7.99
N ARG A 206 -22.33 -10.51 6.97
CA ARG A 206 -23.58 -9.72 6.99
C ARG A 206 -24.79 -10.46 6.40
N LEU A 207 -25.16 -11.59 6.99
CA LEU A 207 -26.26 -12.44 6.51
C LEU A 207 -27.65 -11.78 6.53
N ASP A 208 -27.87 -10.81 7.43
CA ASP A 208 -29.19 -10.18 7.65
C ASP A 208 -29.39 -8.84 6.92
N GLN A 209 -28.35 -8.36 6.22
CA GLN A 209 -28.37 -7.06 5.52
C GLN A 209 -28.27 -7.24 4.01
N GLU A 210 -28.84 -6.31 3.25
CA GLU A 210 -28.57 -6.23 1.80
C GLU A 210 -27.21 -5.59 1.56
N LEU A 211 -26.39 -6.22 0.72
CA LEU A 211 -25.06 -5.73 0.37
C LEU A 211 -25.08 -5.06 -1.00
N VAL A 212 -24.69 -3.79 -1.04
CA VAL A 212 -24.36 -3.06 -2.28
C VAL A 212 -22.85 -2.93 -2.34
N LEU A 213 -22.22 -3.65 -3.27
CA LEU A 213 -20.77 -3.67 -3.44
C LEU A 213 -20.40 -2.84 -4.67
N VAL A 214 -19.66 -1.75 -4.44
CA VAL A 214 -19.09 -0.88 -5.47
C VAL A 214 -17.65 -1.31 -5.69
N CYS A 215 -17.38 -1.85 -6.88
CA CYS A 215 -16.06 -2.32 -7.29
C CYS A 215 -15.40 -1.28 -8.19
N ALA A 216 -14.57 -0.40 -7.63
CA ALA A 216 -13.78 0.58 -8.36
C ALA A 216 -12.39 0.01 -8.73
N LEU A 217 -11.77 -0.78 -7.84
CA LEU A 217 -10.41 -1.29 -8.04
C LEU A 217 -10.34 -2.81 -8.13
N TYR A 218 -11.09 -3.51 -7.27
CA TYR A 218 -11.03 -4.96 -7.15
C TYR A 218 -12.22 -5.62 -7.83
N ALA A 219 -11.95 -6.64 -8.63
CA ALA A 219 -13.02 -7.45 -9.20
C ALA A 219 -13.87 -8.08 -8.09
N SER A 220 -15.19 -8.09 -8.29
CA SER A 220 -16.16 -8.61 -7.30
C SER A 220 -15.86 -10.05 -6.87
N ALA A 221 -15.37 -10.89 -7.78
CA ALA A 221 -14.97 -12.27 -7.49
C ALA A 221 -13.82 -12.38 -6.48
N GLY A 222 -12.99 -11.35 -6.36
CA GLY A 222 -11.89 -11.25 -5.39
C GLY A 222 -12.31 -10.75 -4.01
N LEU A 223 -13.51 -10.17 -3.88
CA LEU A 223 -14.06 -9.67 -2.61
C LEU A 223 -15.12 -10.60 -2.04
N LEU A 224 -15.87 -11.31 -2.89
CA LEU A 224 -16.97 -12.18 -2.49
C LEU A 224 -16.50 -13.62 -2.29
N ASN A 225 -16.66 -14.13 -1.08
CA ASN A 225 -16.47 -15.55 -0.80
C ASN A 225 -17.76 -16.31 -1.18
N ARG A 226 -17.69 -17.20 -2.18
CA ARG A 226 -18.87 -17.93 -2.71
C ARG A 226 -19.53 -18.91 -1.72
N LYS A 227 -19.13 -18.91 -0.45
CA LYS A 227 -19.59 -19.88 0.55
C LYS A 227 -20.96 -19.53 1.14
N SER A 228 -21.44 -18.29 1.04
CA SER A 228 -22.77 -17.90 1.56
C SER A 228 -23.86 -18.04 0.47
N PRO A 229 -24.82 -18.97 0.61
CA PRO A 229 -25.81 -19.23 -0.44
C PRO A 229 -27.02 -18.27 -0.44
N ASN A 230 -27.16 -17.36 0.54
CA ASN A 230 -28.46 -16.77 0.86
C ASN A 230 -28.69 -15.31 0.45
N ALA A 231 -27.68 -14.58 -0.04
CA ALA A 231 -27.87 -13.22 -0.56
C ALA A 231 -26.94 -12.95 -1.73
N ILE A 232 -27.50 -12.72 -2.93
CA ILE A 232 -26.73 -12.27 -4.08
C ILE A 232 -26.50 -10.76 -3.89
N PRO A 233 -25.25 -10.30 -3.73
CA PRO A 233 -24.98 -8.88 -3.55
C PRO A 233 -25.35 -8.09 -4.81
N CYS A 234 -25.81 -6.85 -4.62
CA CYS A 234 -25.94 -5.90 -5.72
C CYS A 234 -24.55 -5.35 -6.04
N VAL A 235 -23.93 -5.89 -7.11
CA VAL A 235 -22.59 -5.49 -7.54
C VAL A 235 -22.71 -4.36 -8.57
N LEU A 236 -22.07 -3.24 -8.27
CA LEU A 236 -21.85 -2.12 -9.18
C LEU A 236 -20.37 -2.16 -9.61
N ASP A 237 -20.12 -2.80 -10.76
CA ASP A 237 -18.77 -3.01 -11.28
C ASP A 237 -18.32 -1.82 -12.13
N TRP A 238 -17.36 -1.06 -11.62
CA TRP A 238 -16.75 0.11 -12.28
C TRP A 238 -15.29 -0.13 -12.67
N THR A 239 -14.76 -1.34 -12.48
CA THR A 239 -13.35 -1.69 -12.74
C THR A 239 -12.95 -1.46 -14.20
N SER A 240 -13.89 -1.53 -15.15
CA SER A 240 -13.65 -1.23 -16.56
C SER A 240 -13.80 0.25 -16.93
N GLU A 241 -14.34 1.07 -16.03
CA GLU A 241 -14.66 2.48 -16.24
C GLU A 241 -13.77 3.41 -15.39
N VAL A 242 -12.54 2.98 -15.09
CA VAL A 242 -11.54 3.79 -14.39
C VAL A 242 -10.84 4.72 -15.37
N ARG A 243 -10.48 5.92 -14.93
CA ARG A 243 -9.78 6.92 -15.75
C ARG A 243 -8.47 6.33 -16.29
N GLY A 244 -8.21 6.57 -17.57
CA GLY A 244 -7.02 6.04 -18.27
C GLY A 244 -7.19 4.63 -18.86
N PHE A 245 -8.24 3.89 -18.46
CA PHE A 245 -8.68 2.65 -19.10
C PHE A 245 -9.80 2.87 -20.12
N HIS A 246 -10.60 3.92 -19.93
CA HIS A 246 -11.69 4.29 -20.83
C HIS A 246 -11.56 5.74 -21.33
N ASP A 247 -11.91 5.97 -22.61
CA ASP A 247 -11.80 7.28 -23.27
C ASP A 247 -13.01 8.21 -23.00
N MET A 248 -14.13 7.68 -22.49
CA MET A 248 -15.32 8.47 -22.22
C MET A 248 -15.26 9.10 -20.82
N PRO A 249 -15.76 10.34 -20.65
CA PRO A 249 -15.89 10.94 -19.34
C PRO A 249 -16.82 10.12 -18.44
N ILE A 250 -16.43 9.95 -17.18
CA ILE A 250 -17.21 9.22 -16.18
C ILE A 250 -18.45 10.03 -15.82
N ASP A 251 -19.64 9.42 -15.94
CA ASP A 251 -20.90 10.03 -15.52
C ASP A 251 -21.15 9.76 -14.02
N TRP A 252 -20.63 10.66 -13.19
CA TRP A 252 -20.80 10.58 -11.73
C TRP A 252 -22.25 10.67 -11.28
N ARG A 253 -23.11 11.40 -12.00
CA ARG A 253 -24.53 11.47 -11.64
C ARG A 253 -25.21 10.12 -11.82
N LYS A 254 -24.87 9.40 -12.90
CA LYS A 254 -25.34 8.04 -13.12
C LYS A 254 -24.82 7.08 -12.04
N ARG A 255 -23.54 7.17 -11.65
CA ARG A 255 -22.95 6.35 -10.58
C ARG A 255 -23.63 6.59 -9.23
N THR A 256 -23.81 7.85 -8.83
CA THR A 256 -24.54 8.20 -7.61
C THR A 256 -25.98 7.70 -7.66
N ALA A 257 -26.70 7.92 -8.76
CA ALA A 257 -28.07 7.45 -8.92
C ALA A 257 -28.20 5.92 -8.86
N ALA A 258 -27.20 5.17 -9.36
CA ALA A 258 -27.18 3.72 -9.28
C ALA A 258 -27.06 3.23 -7.83
N ILE A 259 -26.15 3.82 -7.04
CA ILE A 259 -26.02 3.51 -5.61
C ILE A 259 -27.30 3.89 -4.88
N GLU A 260 -27.81 5.11 -5.08
CA GLU A 260 -29.05 5.56 -4.43
C GLU A 260 -30.25 4.67 -4.77
N SER A 261 -30.36 4.24 -6.03
CA SER A 261 -31.43 3.35 -6.45
C SER A 261 -31.32 1.99 -5.78
N ALA A 262 -30.12 1.43 -5.65
CA ALA A 262 -29.88 0.18 -4.94
C ALA A 262 -30.24 0.31 -3.45
N VAL A 263 -29.79 1.40 -2.80
CA VAL A 263 -30.08 1.71 -1.39
C VAL A 263 -31.58 1.89 -1.16
N LYS A 264 -32.30 2.62 -2.03
CA LYS A 264 -33.75 2.89 -1.89
C LYS A 264 -34.62 1.66 -2.18
N LYS A 265 -34.15 0.74 -3.03
CA LYS A 265 -34.90 -0.47 -3.42
C LYS A 265 -34.94 -1.52 -2.30
N SER A 266 -33.92 -1.56 -1.44
CA SER A 266 -33.84 -2.53 -0.34
C SER A 266 -34.89 -2.28 0.75
N ALA A 267 -35.60 -3.32 1.15
CA ALA A 267 -36.47 -3.31 2.33
C ALA A 267 -35.71 -3.63 3.63
N LYS A 268 -34.52 -4.24 3.54
CA LYS A 268 -33.67 -4.61 4.68
C LYS A 268 -32.61 -3.54 4.95
N PRO A 269 -31.99 -3.49 6.14
CA PRO A 269 -30.82 -2.64 6.36
C PRO A 269 -29.75 -2.91 5.29
N VAL A 270 -29.13 -1.85 4.79
CA VAL A 270 -28.19 -1.91 3.66
C VAL A 270 -26.78 -1.62 4.14
N THR A 271 -25.83 -2.45 3.74
CA THR A 271 -24.41 -2.11 3.81
C THR A 271 -23.93 -1.72 2.41
N VAL A 272 -23.48 -0.49 2.25
CA VAL A 272 -22.80 -0.04 1.03
C VAL A 272 -21.30 -0.16 1.25
N VAL A 273 -20.63 -0.95 0.42
CA VAL A 273 -19.17 -1.13 0.46
C VAL A 273 -18.56 -0.49 -0.77
N ILE A 274 -17.58 0.40 -0.58
CA ILE A 274 -16.73 0.95 -1.63
C ILE A 274 -15.32 0.39 -1.42
N ASP A 275 -14.85 -0.40 -2.38
CA ASP A 275 -13.61 -1.18 -2.26
C ASP A 275 -12.32 -0.36 -2.42
N SER A 276 -12.36 0.80 -3.07
CA SER A 276 -11.25 1.74 -3.12
C SER A 276 -11.78 3.15 -3.32
N VAL A 277 -11.72 3.96 -2.26
CA VAL A 277 -11.99 5.39 -2.36
C VAL A 277 -10.84 6.12 -3.05
N ASP A 278 -9.60 5.63 -2.94
CA ASP A 278 -8.44 6.20 -3.62
C ASP A 278 -8.65 6.24 -5.14
N THR A 279 -9.17 5.14 -5.73
CA THR A 279 -9.50 5.12 -7.16
C THR A 279 -10.60 6.12 -7.52
N LEU A 280 -11.59 6.32 -6.64
CA LEU A 280 -12.61 7.35 -6.85
C LEU A 280 -12.01 8.76 -6.77
N GLU A 281 -11.06 8.98 -5.86
CA GLU A 281 -10.33 10.24 -5.70
C GLU A 281 -9.52 10.57 -6.96
N GLU A 282 -8.81 9.59 -7.51
CA GLU A 282 -8.08 9.73 -8.78
C GLU A 282 -9.00 10.02 -9.96
N ASP A 283 -10.15 9.34 -10.04
CA ASP A 283 -11.13 9.54 -11.09
C ASP A 283 -11.84 10.91 -10.99
N LEU A 284 -12.07 11.43 -9.77
CA LEU A 284 -12.68 12.73 -9.50
C LEU A 284 -11.69 13.90 -9.55
N GLU A 285 -10.39 13.62 -9.46
CA GLU A 285 -9.29 14.60 -9.46
C GLU A 285 -9.37 15.62 -8.31
N SER A 286 -10.13 15.31 -7.27
CA SER A 286 -10.40 16.24 -6.17
C SER A 286 -10.83 15.50 -4.90
N PRO A 287 -10.06 15.64 -3.80
CA PRO A 287 -10.46 15.11 -2.49
C PRO A 287 -11.80 15.71 -2.00
N ALA A 288 -12.07 16.98 -2.34
CA ALA A 288 -13.30 17.67 -1.94
C ALA A 288 -14.54 17.16 -2.68
N GLU A 289 -14.43 16.87 -3.99
CA GLU A 289 -15.54 16.27 -4.73
C GLU A 289 -15.76 14.80 -4.31
N THR A 290 -14.69 14.08 -3.99
CA THR A 290 -14.77 12.72 -3.42
C THR A 290 -15.47 12.71 -2.07
N TYR A 291 -15.09 13.63 -1.18
CA TYR A 291 -15.78 13.84 0.09
C TYR A 291 -17.28 14.12 -0.13
N LYS A 292 -17.61 15.06 -1.01
CA LYS A 292 -19.00 15.42 -1.32
C LYS A 292 -19.80 14.24 -1.88
N PHE A 293 -19.19 13.44 -2.75
CA PHE A 293 -19.78 12.22 -3.28
C PHE A 293 -20.10 11.20 -2.16
N LEU A 294 -19.13 10.94 -1.28
CA LEU A 294 -19.32 10.05 -0.13
C LEU A 294 -20.36 10.59 0.85
N SER A 295 -20.38 11.90 1.11
CA SER A 295 -21.39 12.54 1.96
C SER A 295 -22.80 12.42 1.37
N GLN A 296 -22.95 12.49 0.04
CA GLN A 296 -24.25 12.28 -0.62
C GLN A 296 -24.75 10.84 -0.47
N ILE A 297 -23.86 9.85 -0.61
CA ILE A 297 -24.19 8.45 -0.37
C ILE A 297 -24.58 8.23 1.09
N LEU A 298 -23.80 8.78 2.03
CA LEU A 298 -24.07 8.67 3.46
C LEU A 298 -25.40 9.34 3.84
N ALA A 299 -25.73 10.50 3.25
CA ALA A 299 -27.03 11.15 3.45
C ALA A 299 -28.19 10.28 2.95
N SER A 300 -28.01 9.59 1.83
CA SER A 300 -29.00 8.64 1.31
C SER A 300 -29.19 7.44 2.24
N ILE A 301 -28.10 6.93 2.82
CA ILE A 301 -28.14 5.86 3.82
C ILE A 301 -28.84 6.33 5.10
N ARG A 302 -28.48 7.50 5.63
CA ARG A 302 -29.08 8.10 6.85
C ARG A 302 -30.57 8.43 6.70
N SER A 303 -31.06 8.63 5.47
CA SER A 303 -32.49 8.82 5.23
C SER A 303 -33.31 7.56 5.54
N ARG A 304 -32.65 6.40 5.68
CA ARG A 304 -33.24 5.15 6.15
C ARG A 304 -33.20 5.15 7.68
N ASN A 305 -34.35 4.94 8.33
CA ASN A 305 -34.45 4.85 9.79
C ASN A 305 -34.03 3.46 10.33
N ASP A 306 -32.98 2.85 9.76
CA ASP A 306 -32.51 1.50 10.08
C ASP A 306 -31.00 1.46 10.33
N THR A 307 -30.44 0.27 10.57
CA THR A 307 -29.02 0.05 10.87
C THR A 307 -28.15 -0.03 9.61
N SER A 308 -28.50 0.73 8.57
CA SER A 308 -27.70 0.80 7.33
C SER A 308 -26.38 1.52 7.56
N GLN A 309 -25.34 1.12 6.85
CA GLN A 309 -23.98 1.63 7.05
C GLN A 309 -23.22 1.80 5.73
N LEU A 310 -22.23 2.70 5.74
CA LEU A 310 -21.28 2.92 4.67
C LEU A 310 -19.91 2.40 5.10
N VAL A 311 -19.31 1.53 4.30
CA VAL A 311 -17.96 1.01 4.50
C VAL A 311 -17.09 1.49 3.34
N CYS A 312 -16.04 2.23 3.69
CA CYS A 312 -15.09 2.77 2.73
C CYS A 312 -13.72 2.13 2.98
N HIS A 313 -13.15 1.50 1.96
CA HIS A 313 -11.77 1.04 2.00
C HIS A 313 -10.86 2.07 1.33
N LEU A 314 -9.84 2.50 2.07
CA LEU A 314 -8.89 3.54 1.66
C LEU A 314 -7.46 3.13 2.02
N THR A 315 -6.48 3.70 1.33
CA THR A 315 -5.08 3.66 1.79
C THR A 315 -4.82 4.71 2.87
N SER A 316 -3.79 4.48 3.70
CA SER A 316 -3.35 5.44 4.72
C SER A 316 -2.84 6.77 4.14
N LEU A 317 -2.51 6.79 2.85
CA LEU A 317 -2.02 7.97 2.12
C LEU A 317 -3.12 8.75 1.40
N SER A 318 -4.38 8.29 1.47
CA SER A 318 -5.51 8.96 0.83
C SER A 318 -5.66 10.40 1.33
N ALA A 319 -5.73 11.37 0.40
CA ALA A 319 -5.89 12.77 0.79
C ALA A 319 -7.31 13.09 1.28
N VAL A 320 -8.30 12.22 1.00
CA VAL A 320 -9.65 12.36 1.55
C VAL A 320 -9.76 11.84 3.00
N LEU A 321 -8.84 10.98 3.46
CA LEU A 321 -8.90 10.38 4.81
C LEU A 321 -9.01 11.42 5.95
N PRO A 322 -8.24 12.52 5.99
CA PRO A 322 -8.39 13.54 7.03
C PRO A 322 -9.77 14.21 7.04
N LEU A 323 -10.43 14.33 5.88
CA LEU A 323 -11.77 14.88 5.76
C LEU A 323 -12.83 13.90 6.30
N LEU A 324 -12.65 12.60 6.06
CA LEU A 324 -13.57 11.56 6.53
C LEU A 324 -13.47 11.34 8.05
N LYS A 325 -12.31 11.60 8.64
CA LYS A 325 -12.09 11.54 10.10
C LYS A 325 -12.73 12.71 10.86
N GLN A 326 -13.24 13.73 10.18
CA GLN A 326 -13.89 14.85 10.86
C GLN A 326 -15.26 14.40 11.40
N PRO A 327 -15.65 14.81 12.62
CA PRO A 327 -16.98 14.53 13.18
C PRO A 327 -18.14 15.05 12.32
N SER A 328 -17.87 16.04 11.46
CA SER A 328 -18.83 16.58 10.49
C SER A 328 -19.25 15.55 9.43
N PHE A 329 -18.38 14.59 9.11
CA PHE A 329 -18.70 13.52 8.16
C PHE A 329 -19.62 12.49 8.81
N SER A 330 -19.19 11.91 9.94
CA SER A 330 -20.02 11.01 10.74
C SER A 330 -19.68 11.04 12.21
N SER A 331 -20.71 11.15 13.05
CA SER A 331 -20.63 11.13 14.51
C SER A 331 -20.60 9.72 15.12
N SER A 332 -20.41 8.70 14.27
CA SER A 332 -20.42 7.28 14.63
C SER A 332 -19.38 6.54 13.79
N LEU A 333 -18.27 7.21 13.53
CA LEU A 333 -17.21 6.72 12.66
C LEU A 333 -16.39 5.67 13.40
N LEU A 334 -16.40 4.44 12.89
CA LEU A 334 -15.46 3.41 13.28
C LEU A 334 -14.31 3.37 12.27
N HIS A 335 -13.10 3.63 12.73
CA HIS A 335 -11.90 3.61 11.90
C HIS A 335 -11.08 2.36 12.20
N LEU A 336 -10.86 1.53 11.18
CA LEU A 336 -10.08 0.29 11.26
C LEU A 336 -8.77 0.46 10.49
N THR A 337 -7.64 0.29 11.16
CA THR A 337 -6.31 0.34 10.53
C THR A 337 -5.65 -1.03 10.61
N ALA A 338 -5.21 -1.56 9.48
CA ALA A 338 -4.48 -2.82 9.43
C ALA A 338 -2.97 -2.57 9.58
N HIS A 339 -2.36 -3.24 10.54
CA HIS A 339 -0.94 -3.16 10.84
C HIS A 339 -0.28 -4.54 10.66
N PRO A 340 0.97 -4.60 10.19
CA PRO A 340 1.69 -5.87 10.10
C PRO A 340 2.11 -6.35 11.50
N PRO A 341 1.99 -7.65 11.84
CA PRO A 341 2.38 -8.17 13.16
C PRO A 341 3.86 -7.93 13.53
N VAL A 342 4.73 -7.79 12.53
CA VAL A 342 6.15 -7.46 12.74
C VAL A 342 6.34 -6.13 13.46
N LEU A 343 5.41 -5.18 13.29
CA LEU A 343 5.44 -3.89 13.99
C LEU A 343 5.39 -4.09 15.51
N LEU A 344 4.46 -4.91 16.00
CA LEU A 344 4.34 -5.20 17.43
C LEU A 344 5.56 -5.97 17.95
N THR A 345 6.10 -6.87 17.14
CA THR A 345 7.33 -7.60 17.49
C THR A 345 8.52 -6.65 17.62
N HIS A 346 8.64 -5.68 16.72
CA HIS A 346 9.67 -4.65 16.77
C HIS A 346 9.51 -3.75 18.00
N ILE A 347 8.29 -3.27 18.28
CA ILE A 347 8.02 -2.42 19.45
C ILE A 347 8.36 -3.17 20.76
N ALA A 348 7.93 -4.43 20.87
CA ALA A 348 8.20 -5.25 22.04
C ALA A 348 9.71 -5.50 22.25
N THR A 349 10.47 -5.68 21.17
CA THR A 349 11.90 -6.05 21.26
C THR A 349 12.83 -4.85 21.33
N ALA A 350 12.62 -3.83 20.49
CA ALA A 350 13.48 -2.67 20.39
C ALA A 350 13.18 -1.61 21.48
N TYR A 351 11.92 -1.49 21.90
CA TYR A 351 11.49 -0.46 22.86
C TYR A 351 11.10 -1.02 24.23
N LEU A 352 11.16 -2.36 24.39
CA LEU A 352 10.75 -3.07 25.60
C LEU A 352 9.33 -2.66 26.03
N ALA A 353 8.44 -2.52 25.05
CA ALA A 353 7.06 -2.11 25.22
C ALA A 353 6.17 -3.18 24.57
N PRO A 354 5.86 -4.29 25.25
CA PRO A 354 5.00 -5.33 24.69
C PRO A 354 3.60 -4.78 24.42
N PRO A 355 2.87 -5.33 23.44
CA PRO A 355 1.48 -4.93 23.19
C PRO A 355 0.58 -5.24 24.40
N PRO A 356 -0.49 -4.46 24.59
CA PRO A 356 -1.45 -4.69 25.66
C PRO A 356 -2.10 -6.06 25.50
N SER A 357 -2.19 -6.81 26.59
CA SER A 357 -2.98 -8.06 26.62
C SER A 357 -4.47 -7.75 26.72
N SER A 358 -5.31 -8.62 26.18
CA SER A 358 -6.78 -8.54 26.23
C SER A 358 -7.35 -8.50 27.67
N THR A 359 -6.53 -8.81 28.68
CA THR A 359 -6.92 -8.92 30.10
C THR A 359 -6.38 -7.81 31.00
N SER A 360 -5.51 -6.92 30.51
CA SER A 360 -4.91 -5.87 31.34
C SER A 360 -5.72 -4.58 31.34
N ASP A 361 -5.71 -3.86 32.47
CA ASP A 361 -6.36 -2.56 32.61
C ASP A 361 -5.78 -1.56 31.58
N SER A 362 -6.63 -0.97 30.73
CA SER A 362 -6.23 -0.02 29.68
C SER A 362 -5.39 1.15 30.22
N PHE A 363 -5.54 1.48 31.50
CA PHE A 363 -4.81 2.57 32.17
C PHE A 363 -3.52 2.13 32.87
N ALA A 364 -3.14 0.86 32.79
CA ALA A 364 -1.90 0.39 33.37
C ALA A 364 -0.68 1.12 32.76
N PRO A 365 0.34 1.49 33.57
CA PRO A 365 1.50 2.24 33.09
C PRO A 365 2.23 1.60 31.90
N GLU A 366 2.27 0.26 31.85
CA GLU A 366 2.84 -0.51 30.74
C GLU A 366 2.07 -0.31 29.42
N ASN A 367 0.73 -0.25 29.49
CA ASN A 367 -0.13 -0.03 28.32
C ASN A 367 0.06 1.39 27.79
N LEU A 368 0.18 2.39 28.68
CA LEU A 368 0.49 3.77 28.29
C LEU A 368 1.86 3.90 27.61
N ARG A 369 2.87 3.16 28.09
CA ARG A 369 4.20 3.12 27.45
C ARG A 369 4.12 2.54 26.05
N PHE A 370 3.37 1.46 25.86
CA PHE A 370 3.15 0.88 24.53
C PHE A 370 2.55 1.90 23.56
N TRP A 371 1.43 2.54 23.92
CA TRP A 371 0.74 3.48 23.03
C TRP A 371 1.59 4.71 22.68
N ARG A 372 2.40 5.20 23.62
CA ARG A 372 3.36 6.30 23.38
C ARG A 372 4.40 5.97 22.31
N VAL A 373 4.76 4.70 22.14
CA VAL A 373 5.71 4.24 21.12
C VAL A 373 4.96 3.83 19.84
N PHE A 374 3.85 3.11 19.99
CA PHE A 374 3.08 2.56 18.89
C PHE A 374 2.54 3.65 17.95
N ILE A 375 1.86 4.66 18.49
CA ILE A 375 1.19 5.69 17.67
C ILE A 375 2.17 6.42 16.73
N PRO A 376 3.24 7.05 17.22
CA PRO A 376 4.15 7.77 16.33
C PRO A 376 4.90 6.84 15.38
N LEU A 377 5.13 5.58 15.75
CA LEU A 377 5.79 4.62 14.85
C LEU A 377 4.85 4.12 13.76
N ALA A 378 3.59 3.83 14.09
CA ALA A 378 2.56 3.39 13.17
C ALA A 378 2.21 4.46 12.13
N GLU A 379 2.26 5.74 12.51
CA GLU A 379 2.06 6.88 11.60
C GLU A 379 3.25 7.10 10.66
N ARG A 380 4.46 6.63 11.02
CA ARG A 380 5.65 6.65 10.15
C ARG A 380 5.63 5.45 9.20
N ILE A 381 4.77 5.51 8.20
CA ILE A 381 4.56 4.43 7.19
C ILE A 381 5.87 3.88 6.63
N ARG A 382 6.86 4.75 6.32
CA ARG A 382 8.17 4.32 5.80
C ARG A 382 8.94 3.40 6.75
N ASP A 383 8.84 3.64 8.05
CA ASP A 383 9.50 2.81 9.06
C ASP A 383 8.80 1.45 9.13
N VAL A 384 7.47 1.44 9.14
CA VAL A 384 6.65 0.22 9.13
C VAL A 384 6.94 -0.62 7.88
N GLU A 385 7.02 0.00 6.70
CA GLU A 385 7.39 -0.66 5.45
C GLU A 385 8.81 -1.22 5.50
N SER A 386 9.77 -0.46 6.05
CA SER A 386 11.14 -0.93 6.24
C SER A 386 11.21 -2.16 7.16
N LEU A 387 10.34 -2.26 8.17
CA LEU A 387 10.25 -3.45 9.02
C LEU A 387 9.73 -4.68 8.26
N VAL A 388 8.75 -4.49 7.37
CA VAL A 388 8.15 -5.58 6.58
C VAL A 388 9.08 -6.02 5.45
N PHE A 389 9.59 -5.09 4.65
CA PHE A 389 10.33 -5.36 3.43
C PHE A 389 11.85 -5.37 3.63
N GLY A 390 12.37 -4.69 4.66
CA GLY A 390 13.80 -4.49 4.86
C GLY A 390 14.38 -3.47 3.87
N THR A 391 15.48 -2.83 4.26
CA THR A 391 16.18 -1.87 3.39
C THR A 391 16.84 -2.52 2.16
N ASN A 392 17.07 -3.84 2.22
CA ASN A 392 17.66 -4.67 1.14
C ASN A 392 16.79 -5.89 0.77
N GLY A 393 15.50 -5.91 1.13
CA GLY A 393 14.65 -7.12 0.95
C GLY A 393 14.79 -8.17 2.06
N GLU A 394 15.57 -7.89 3.11
CA GLU A 394 15.83 -8.76 4.26
C GLU A 394 14.77 -8.65 5.38
N GLY A 395 13.67 -7.92 5.14
CA GLY A 395 12.67 -7.61 6.17
C GLY A 395 12.12 -8.85 6.89
N GLY A 396 11.45 -8.63 8.02
CA GLY A 396 10.92 -9.70 8.89
C GLY A 396 9.87 -10.63 8.24
N ALA A 397 9.61 -10.48 6.94
CA ALA A 397 8.81 -11.34 6.07
C ALA A 397 9.24 -12.83 6.07
N GLY A 398 10.34 -13.21 6.71
CA GLY A 398 10.69 -14.61 6.97
C GLY A 398 9.71 -15.38 7.86
N GLY A 399 8.69 -14.73 8.46
CA GLY A 399 7.72 -15.43 9.31
C GLY A 399 6.33 -14.81 9.49
N SER A 400 6.04 -13.62 8.95
CA SER A 400 4.66 -13.07 8.99
C SER A 400 3.86 -13.68 7.86
N SER A 401 2.99 -14.65 8.16
CA SER A 401 2.03 -15.17 7.19
C SER A 401 1.18 -14.01 6.66
N LEU A 402 0.97 -13.91 5.34
CA LEU A 402 0.05 -12.95 4.73
C LEU A 402 -1.39 -13.10 5.26
N ASP A 403 -1.67 -14.19 5.95
CA ASP A 403 -2.98 -14.52 6.52
C ASP A 403 -3.24 -13.86 7.89
N GLU A 404 -2.22 -13.33 8.55
CA GLU A 404 -2.31 -12.73 9.89
C GLU A 404 -2.04 -11.23 9.86
N LEU A 405 -2.89 -10.45 10.55
CA LEU A 405 -2.72 -9.01 10.69
C LEU A 405 -3.20 -8.52 12.06
N VAL A 406 -2.75 -7.33 12.44
CA VAL A 406 -3.20 -6.63 13.64
C VAL A 406 -4.16 -5.53 13.20
N VAL A 407 -5.32 -5.44 13.84
CA VAL A 407 -6.33 -4.41 13.56
C VAL A 407 -6.32 -3.41 14.71
N GLU A 408 -6.00 -2.16 14.42
CA GLU A 408 -6.28 -1.05 15.31
C GLU A 408 -7.72 -0.57 15.07
N VAL A 409 -8.53 -0.64 16.12
CA VAL A 409 -9.91 -0.17 16.14
C VAL A 409 -9.94 1.15 16.88
N GLN A 410 -10.46 2.19 16.23
CA GLN A 410 -10.60 3.52 16.80
C GLN A 410 -12.06 4.00 16.64
N ASP A 411 -12.71 4.33 17.75
CA ASP A 411 -14.07 4.91 17.78
C ASP A 411 -14.05 6.45 17.78
N ASP A 412 -15.20 7.04 17.49
CA ASP A 412 -15.37 8.48 17.33
C ASP A 412 -15.09 9.24 18.64
N GLY A 413 -14.24 10.27 18.53
CA GLY A 413 -13.59 10.96 19.65
C GLY A 413 -12.13 10.53 19.88
N GLY A 414 -11.68 9.41 19.29
CA GLY A 414 -10.31 8.92 19.42
C GLY A 414 -9.89 8.57 20.85
N VAL A 415 -10.88 8.47 21.76
CA VAL A 415 -10.68 8.24 23.19
C VAL A 415 -10.34 6.78 23.45
N GLU A 416 -10.88 5.86 22.64
CA GLU A 416 -10.64 4.42 22.78
C GLU A 416 -9.92 3.88 21.54
N ARG A 417 -8.76 3.25 21.80
CA ARG A 417 -7.97 2.51 20.81
C ARG A 417 -7.78 1.09 21.33
N VAL A 418 -8.11 0.11 20.50
CA VAL A 418 -7.95 -1.32 20.82
C VAL A 418 -7.19 -2.00 19.69
N LEU A 419 -6.35 -2.97 20.04
CA LEU A 419 -5.69 -3.85 19.07
C LEU A 419 -6.33 -5.23 19.11
N GLU A 420 -6.78 -5.70 17.95
CA GLU A 420 -7.27 -7.06 17.75
C GLU A 420 -6.38 -7.82 16.77
N GLY A 421 -6.36 -9.15 16.88
CA GLY A 421 -5.77 -10.01 15.86
C GLY A 421 -6.79 -10.33 14.78
N TRP A 422 -6.33 -10.53 13.55
CA TRP A 422 -7.17 -11.02 12.47
C TRP A 422 -6.44 -12.12 11.70
N CYS A 423 -7.12 -13.24 11.48
CA CYS A 423 -6.55 -14.39 10.82
C CYS A 423 -7.51 -14.96 9.77
N THR A 424 -7.09 -14.89 8.50
CA THR A 424 -7.91 -15.33 7.37
C THR A 424 -8.17 -16.84 7.41
N THR A 425 -7.19 -17.64 7.86
CA THR A 425 -7.31 -19.10 7.97
C THR A 425 -8.21 -19.54 9.13
N LYS A 426 -8.23 -18.77 10.24
CA LYS A 426 -9.11 -19.00 11.39
C LYS A 426 -10.49 -18.34 11.25
N GLY A 427 -10.73 -17.63 10.15
CA GLY A 427 -12.05 -17.13 9.77
C GLY A 427 -12.45 -15.79 10.36
N GLY A 428 -11.51 -14.93 10.75
CA GLY A 428 -11.80 -13.54 11.14
C GLY A 428 -11.00 -13.03 12.35
N SER A 429 -11.65 -12.19 13.16
CA SER A 429 -11.09 -11.61 14.38
C SER A 429 -10.77 -12.70 15.40
N ILE A 430 -9.60 -12.58 16.03
CA ILE A 430 -9.06 -13.44 17.08
C ILE A 430 -8.34 -12.58 18.13
N ALA A 431 -8.11 -13.14 19.31
CA ALA A 431 -7.32 -12.46 20.33
C ALA A 431 -5.88 -12.21 19.84
N LEU A 432 -5.26 -11.12 20.27
CA LEU A 432 -3.90 -10.75 19.86
C LEU A 432 -2.86 -11.81 20.32
N GLU A 433 -3.17 -12.51 21.41
CA GLU A 433 -2.39 -13.62 21.97
C GLU A 433 -2.42 -14.88 21.10
N ASP A 434 -3.47 -15.04 20.28
CA ASP A 434 -3.71 -16.22 19.45
C ASP A 434 -3.07 -16.11 18.05
N LEU A 435 -2.48 -14.95 17.72
CA LEU A 435 -1.70 -14.77 16.50
C LEU A 435 -0.41 -15.59 16.57
N ASP A 436 -0.24 -16.48 15.60
CA ASP A 436 0.90 -17.39 15.54
C ASP A 436 2.22 -16.61 15.39
N SER A 437 2.19 -15.50 14.63
CA SER A 437 3.31 -14.57 14.44
C SER A 437 3.77 -13.88 15.73
N LEU A 438 2.88 -13.67 16.72
CA LEU A 438 3.18 -12.94 17.96
C LEU A 438 3.54 -13.85 19.14
N LYS A 439 3.49 -15.17 18.99
CA LYS A 439 3.80 -16.13 20.07
C LYS A 439 5.17 -15.93 20.73
N SER A 440 6.14 -15.35 20.03
CA SER A 440 7.47 -15.07 20.57
C SER A 440 7.47 -13.88 21.54
N VAL A 441 6.62 -12.89 21.29
CA VAL A 441 6.43 -11.69 22.13
C VAL A 441 5.80 -12.08 23.46
N TRP A 442 4.72 -12.85 23.40
CA TRP A 442 4.00 -13.29 24.59
C TRP A 442 4.81 -14.25 25.47
N ARG A 443 5.61 -15.15 24.88
CA ARG A 443 6.49 -16.05 25.64
C ARG A 443 7.56 -15.31 26.44
N LYS A 444 8.08 -14.19 25.93
CA LYS A 444 9.08 -13.38 26.64
C LYS A 444 8.47 -12.65 27.85
N HIS A 445 7.26 -12.12 27.71
CA HIS A 445 6.57 -11.41 28.77
C HIS A 445 6.30 -12.28 30.01
N VAL A 446 5.97 -13.57 29.82
CA VAL A 446 5.72 -14.51 30.93
C VAL A 446 6.98 -14.80 31.76
N VAL A 447 8.18 -14.72 31.16
CA VAL A 447 9.43 -15.02 31.87
C VAL A 447 9.86 -13.86 32.78
N GLU A 448 9.67 -12.60 32.37
CA GLU A 448 10.07 -11.43 33.18
C GLU A 448 9.22 -11.24 34.44
N HIS A 449 7.92 -11.52 34.40
CA HIS A 449 7.05 -11.48 35.60
C HIS A 449 7.37 -12.58 36.63
N SER A 450 8.20 -13.56 36.27
CA SER A 450 8.64 -14.64 37.16
C SER A 450 10.05 -14.45 37.71
N ALA A 451 10.73 -13.34 37.40
CA ALA A 451 12.05 -13.07 37.95
C ALA A 451 11.96 -12.91 39.49
N PRO A 452 12.80 -13.60 40.27
CA PRO A 452 12.81 -13.45 41.71
C PRO A 452 13.17 -12.01 42.06
N ASP A 453 12.28 -11.35 42.80
CA ASP A 453 12.43 -9.98 43.30
C ASP A 453 13.88 -9.70 43.77
N PRO A 454 14.62 -8.79 43.10
CA PRO A 454 16.02 -8.52 43.41
C PRO A 454 16.21 -7.95 44.82
N THR A 455 15.13 -7.49 45.46
CA THR A 455 15.15 -6.98 46.83
C THR A 455 15.08 -8.10 47.89
N LYS A 456 14.77 -9.35 47.51
CA LYS A 456 14.69 -10.48 48.46
C LYS A 456 16.00 -10.84 49.15
N ASN A 457 17.14 -10.37 48.64
CA ASN A 457 18.47 -10.57 49.25
C ASN A 457 19.05 -9.32 49.92
N LEU A 458 18.26 -8.24 50.06
CA LEU A 458 18.70 -7.06 50.79
C LEU A 458 18.49 -7.27 52.30
N THR A 459 19.44 -6.82 53.10
CA THR A 459 19.39 -6.89 54.58
C THR A 459 18.40 -5.91 55.20
N PHE A 460 17.79 -5.05 54.39
CA PHE A 460 16.76 -4.11 54.76
C PHE A 460 15.68 -4.10 53.68
N ASN A 461 14.42 -4.09 54.10
CA ASN A 461 13.27 -4.13 53.20
C ASN A 461 13.01 -2.73 52.64
N LEU A 462 13.04 -2.57 51.31
CA LEU A 462 12.75 -1.30 50.63
C LEU A 462 11.24 -1.07 50.45
N ASN A 463 10.43 -2.12 50.57
CA ASN A 463 8.97 -2.03 50.49
C ASN A 463 8.40 -1.97 51.91
N LEU A 464 7.53 -0.98 52.15
CA LEU A 464 6.78 -0.87 53.39
C LEU A 464 5.77 -2.02 53.47
N THR A 465 5.69 -2.71 54.60
CA THR A 465 4.62 -3.69 54.83
C THR A 465 3.28 -2.96 54.95
N GLU A 466 2.18 -3.67 54.69
CA GLU A 466 0.82 -3.11 54.80
C GLU A 466 0.58 -2.49 56.20
N SER A 467 1.08 -3.15 57.25
CA SER A 467 1.06 -2.62 58.62
C SER A 467 1.85 -1.31 58.78
N GLN A 468 3.00 -1.17 58.11
CA GLN A 468 3.82 0.05 58.14
C GLN A 468 3.17 1.18 57.34
N HIS A 469 2.49 0.87 56.23
CA HIS A 469 1.67 1.83 55.50
C HIS A 469 0.54 2.37 56.38
N THR A 470 -0.18 1.49 57.09
CA THR A 470 -1.25 1.91 58.01
C THR A 470 -0.70 2.77 59.15
N SER A 471 0.44 2.40 59.74
CA SER A 471 1.08 3.19 60.78
C SER A 471 1.54 4.56 60.27
N ARG A 472 2.08 4.65 59.04
CA ARG A 472 2.49 5.93 58.44
C ARG A 472 1.31 6.85 58.17
N SER A 473 0.18 6.29 57.70
CA SER A 473 -1.05 7.07 57.48
C SER A 473 -1.73 7.53 58.76
N GLN A 474 -1.38 6.94 59.91
CA GLN A 474 -1.90 7.34 61.22
C GLN A 474 -1.03 8.36 61.93
N VAL A 475 0.16 8.69 61.41
CA VAL A 475 1.00 9.75 61.97
C VAL A 475 0.35 11.10 61.62
N PRO A 476 -0.14 11.86 62.60
CA PRO A 476 -0.76 13.15 62.36
C PRO A 476 0.28 14.09 61.75
N LEU A 477 -0.06 14.71 60.61
CA LEU A 477 0.82 15.69 60.00
C LEU A 477 0.88 16.92 60.93
N PRO A 478 2.07 17.44 61.28
CA PRO A 478 2.23 18.50 62.29
C PRO A 478 1.47 19.82 62.03
N TYR A 479 0.84 19.97 60.86
CA TYR A 479 0.14 21.19 60.42
C TYR A 479 -1.27 20.94 59.85
N GLU A 480 -1.83 19.74 60.07
CA GLU A 480 -3.23 19.47 59.71
C GLU A 480 -4.15 20.15 60.75
N HIS A 481 -4.56 21.39 60.46
CA HIS A 481 -5.47 22.16 61.31
C HIS A 481 -6.87 21.53 61.28
N ASP A 482 -7.21 20.74 62.29
CA ASP A 482 -8.57 20.28 62.53
C ASP A 482 -9.47 21.47 62.91
N GLY A 483 -10.37 21.81 61.99
CA GLY A 483 -11.56 22.67 62.10
C GLY A 483 -11.73 23.57 63.32
N GLY A 484 -11.56 24.89 63.12
CA GLY A 484 -12.10 25.90 64.05
C GLY A 484 -11.96 27.35 63.59
N GLN A 485 -10.93 27.68 62.81
CA GLN A 485 -10.76 29.01 62.23
C GLN A 485 -10.38 28.86 60.75
N LYS A 486 -11.25 29.35 59.85
CA LYS A 486 -10.92 29.49 58.43
C LYS A 486 -9.84 30.57 58.31
N ALA A 487 -8.57 30.17 58.36
CA ALA A 487 -7.49 30.98 57.85
C ALA A 487 -7.63 30.97 56.32
N GLN A 488 -8.28 32.00 55.79
CA GLN A 488 -8.34 32.24 54.36
C GLN A 488 -6.94 32.71 53.95
N ILE A 489 -6.20 31.87 53.22
CA ILE A 489 -4.97 32.28 52.56
C ILE A 489 -5.40 33.25 51.45
N LEU A 490 -5.28 34.55 51.72
CA LEU A 490 -5.51 35.60 50.75
C LEU A 490 -4.20 35.77 49.99
N TYR A 491 -4.10 35.10 48.84
CA TYR A 491 -3.03 35.38 47.88
C TYR A 491 -3.39 36.68 47.16
N ASP A 492 -2.64 37.74 47.45
CA ASP A 492 -2.70 38.99 46.71
C ASP A 492 -1.60 38.89 45.64
N PRO A 493 -1.94 38.67 44.36
CA PRO A 493 -0.94 38.53 43.31
C PRO A 493 -0.20 39.86 43.17
N ASP A 494 1.05 39.90 43.65
CA ASP A 494 1.94 40.99 43.33
C ASP A 494 2.31 40.83 41.85
N SER A 495 2.04 41.87 41.07
CA SER A 495 2.39 42.00 39.64
C SER A 495 3.88 41.84 39.32
N ALA A 496 4.74 41.59 40.33
CA ALA A 496 6.15 41.25 40.18
C ALA A 496 6.48 39.74 40.26
N ASP A 497 5.51 38.87 40.59
CA ASP A 497 5.75 37.42 40.82
C ASP A 497 5.35 36.53 39.60
N ASP A 498 4.69 37.13 38.59
CA ASP A 498 4.33 36.49 37.31
C ASP A 498 5.28 36.91 36.15
N ILE A 499 6.39 37.58 36.45
CA ILE A 499 7.46 37.92 35.49
C ILE A 499 8.71 37.15 35.91
N ASP A 500 8.72 35.86 35.65
CA ASP A 500 9.97 35.12 35.41
C ASP A 500 9.84 34.50 34.01
N ASP A 501 9.91 35.38 33.01
CA ASP A 501 10.00 35.04 31.58
C ASP A 501 11.42 34.56 31.20
N GLU A 502 12.35 34.39 32.16
CA GLU A 502 13.62 33.71 31.91
C GLU A 502 13.38 32.20 31.86
N ASP A 503 13.06 31.71 30.65
CA ASP A 503 13.08 30.28 30.34
C ASP A 503 14.49 29.74 30.67
N PRO A 504 14.64 28.91 31.72
CA PRO A 504 15.95 28.42 32.17
C PRO A 504 16.59 27.42 31.18
N ASP A 505 15.92 27.18 30.06
CA ASP A 505 16.37 26.32 28.98
C ASP A 505 17.00 27.11 27.80
N GLU A 506 16.94 28.46 27.81
CA GLU A 506 17.40 29.31 26.68
C GLU A 506 18.94 29.38 26.54
N ASP A 507 19.69 28.97 27.56
CA ASP A 507 21.16 28.89 27.56
C ASP A 507 21.71 27.45 27.42
N LEU A 508 20.85 26.45 27.17
CA LEU A 508 21.23 25.06 26.96
C LEU A 508 21.47 24.71 25.48
N ASP A 509 22.44 25.37 24.85
CA ASP A 509 23.05 24.87 23.60
C ASP A 509 24.09 23.78 23.94
N ILE A 510 23.69 22.50 23.90
CA ILE A 510 24.58 21.33 24.06
C ILE A 510 24.68 20.51 22.77
#